data_AF-A0A6J8F3Z5-F1
#
_entry.id   AF-A0A6J8F3Z5-F1
#
_cell.length_a   1.000
_cell.length_b   1.000
_cell.length_c   1.000
_cell.angle_alpha   90.00
_cell.angle_beta   90.00
_cell.angle_gamma   90.00
#
_symmetry.space_group_name_H-M   'P 1'
#
loop_
_entity.id
_entity.type
_entity.pdbx_description
1 polymer ?
#
loop_
_entity_poly.entity_id
_entity_poly.type
_entity_poly.pdbx_seq_one_letter_code
_entity_poly.pdbx_strand_id
1 'polypeptide(L)'
;MLPDDLLDKNNSSNVPSKHIRWIGDKRDQFVDSVESILTIDNLSNQLDTLDIANENFQTDLNELVESLNKVFLDSAIENFGNKPVKINRNSKHHQPWFNEQCRVKRNDFNQAKKKHNLFKTEESRYDLKIASKAYKTVMNKSYEEFQFKAENELRSMDQHDPRKLWNKFGKKTEEGRWKVEGRVKSISD
;
A
#
# COMPACT_ATOMS: atom_id res chain seq x y z
N MET A 1 -13.10 -3.99 -45.74
CA MET A 1 -12.97 -2.51 -45.78
C MET A 1 -13.14 -2.00 -44.36
N LEU A 2 -12.05 -1.49 -43.78
CA LEU A 2 -12.07 -0.49 -42.69
C LEU A 2 -12.36 0.89 -43.30
N PRO A 3 -12.86 1.84 -42.51
CA PRO A 3 -12.01 2.83 -41.80
C PRO A 3 -12.40 2.94 -40.31
N ASP A 4 -11.49 3.02 -39.33
CA ASP A 4 -10.51 4.05 -38.93
C ASP A 4 -11.07 5.42 -38.50
N ASP A 5 -10.70 5.76 -37.24
CA ASP A 5 -10.63 7.08 -36.58
C ASP A 5 -11.90 7.68 -35.93
N LEU A 6 -11.88 8.33 -34.75
CA LEU A 6 -10.94 8.53 -33.65
C LEU A 6 -11.69 9.38 -32.59
N LEU A 7 -11.51 9.09 -31.29
CA LEU A 7 -11.22 10.01 -30.17
C LEU A 7 -11.93 9.75 -28.83
N ASP A 8 -11.03 9.50 -27.88
CA ASP A 8 -11.07 9.57 -26.42
C ASP A 8 -11.85 10.72 -25.77
N LYS A 9 -12.28 10.44 -24.52
CA LYS A 9 -11.91 11.26 -23.34
C LYS A 9 -12.20 10.55 -22.01
N ASN A 10 -11.16 9.90 -21.49
CA ASN A 10 -10.58 10.07 -20.15
C ASN A 10 -11.47 10.42 -18.96
N ASN A 11 -11.55 9.49 -18.00
CA ASN A 11 -11.24 9.77 -16.59
C ASN A 11 -10.97 8.46 -15.83
N SER A 12 -9.76 7.93 -15.99
CA SER A 12 -9.19 6.93 -15.10
C SER A 12 -8.08 7.60 -14.31
N SER A 13 -8.36 7.93 -13.05
CA SER A 13 -7.35 8.32 -12.06
C SER A 13 -6.45 7.11 -11.78
N ASN A 14 -5.54 6.86 -12.71
CA ASN A 14 -4.58 5.79 -12.68
C ASN A 14 -3.35 6.33 -11.93
N VAL A 15 -3.31 6.15 -10.61
CA VAL A 15 -2.04 6.32 -9.88
C VAL A 15 -1.21 5.08 -10.20
N PRO A 16 -0.17 5.17 -11.05
CA PRO A 16 0.59 4.00 -11.41
C PRO A 16 1.51 3.68 -10.23
N SER A 17 1.28 2.53 -9.61
CA SER A 17 2.32 1.84 -8.85
C SER A 17 3.47 1.58 -9.83
N LYS A 18 4.49 2.44 -9.81
CA LYS A 18 5.74 2.29 -10.57
C LYS A 18 6.41 0.99 -10.13
N HIS A 19 6.06 -0.13 -10.76
CA HIS A 19 7.01 -1.21 -10.93
C HIS A 19 8.15 -0.60 -11.73
N ILE A 20 9.33 -0.49 -11.12
CA ILE A 20 10.56 -0.10 -11.82
C ILE A 20 10.76 -1.22 -12.86
N ARG A 21 10.36 -0.95 -14.10
CA ARG A 21 10.67 -1.83 -15.23
C ARG A 21 12.19 -1.76 -15.37
N TRP A 22 12.86 -2.90 -15.35
CA TRP A 22 14.30 -2.94 -15.57
C TRP A 22 14.61 -2.28 -16.92
N ILE A 23 15.42 -1.23 -16.90
CA ILE A 23 15.90 -0.55 -18.10
C ILE A 23 17.28 -1.14 -18.38
N GLY A 24 17.45 -1.77 -19.55
CA GLY A 24 18.72 -2.43 -19.92
C GLY A 24 19.93 -1.51 -19.75
N ASP A 25 19.79 -0.27 -20.23
CA ASP A 25 20.82 0.77 -20.22
C ASP A 25 21.24 1.22 -18.81
N LYS A 26 20.44 0.93 -17.77
CA LYS A 26 20.78 1.27 -16.38
C LYS A 26 21.85 0.37 -15.80
N ARG A 27 22.02 -0.84 -16.35
CA ARG A 27 23.15 -1.71 -16.00
C ARG A 27 24.44 -1.06 -16.47
N ASP A 28 24.49 -0.66 -17.73
CA ASP A 28 25.69 -0.15 -18.36
C ASP A 28 26.08 1.21 -17.74
N GLN A 29 25.09 2.09 -17.49
CA GLN A 29 25.32 3.35 -16.75
C GLN A 29 25.85 3.15 -15.32
N PHE A 30 25.46 2.07 -14.63
CA PHE A 30 26.02 1.73 -13.32
C PHE A 30 27.46 1.24 -13.43
N VAL A 31 27.76 0.40 -14.42
CA VAL A 31 29.13 -0.08 -14.67
C VAL A 31 30.03 1.10 -15.04
N ASP A 32 29.60 1.98 -15.95
CA ASP A 32 30.35 3.19 -16.36
C ASP A 32 30.61 4.14 -15.18
N SER A 33 29.67 4.24 -14.24
CA SER A 33 29.81 5.06 -13.02
C SER A 33 30.84 4.47 -12.05
N VAL A 34 30.89 3.15 -11.90
CA VAL A 34 31.86 2.46 -11.05
C VAL A 34 33.24 2.44 -11.69
N GLU A 35 33.29 2.21 -13.00
CA GLU A 35 34.51 2.14 -13.81
C GLU A 35 35.06 3.50 -14.25
N SER A 36 34.51 4.60 -13.71
CA SER A 36 35.04 5.92 -13.98
C SER A 36 36.54 5.95 -13.68
N ILE A 37 37.34 6.35 -14.66
CA ILE A 37 38.82 6.32 -14.57
C ILE A 37 39.30 7.06 -13.31
N LEU A 38 38.61 8.15 -12.94
CA LEU A 38 38.91 8.93 -11.74
C LEU A 38 38.65 8.19 -10.42
N THR A 39 37.64 7.32 -10.35
CA THR A 39 37.34 6.54 -9.13
C THR A 39 38.31 5.39 -8.96
N ILE A 40 38.68 4.72 -10.06
CA ILE A 40 39.67 3.64 -10.05
C ILE A 40 41.05 4.20 -9.68
N ASP A 41 41.51 5.26 -10.34
CA ASP A 41 42.82 5.85 -10.07
C ASP A 41 42.95 6.33 -8.61
N ASN A 42 41.89 6.92 -8.06
CA ASN A 42 41.89 7.34 -6.66
C ASN A 42 41.98 6.16 -5.68
N LEU A 43 41.25 5.08 -5.91
CA LEU A 43 41.29 3.88 -5.07
C LEU A 43 42.64 3.13 -5.21
N SER A 44 43.18 3.06 -6.42
CA SER A 44 44.50 2.50 -6.69
C SER A 44 45.61 3.29 -6.00
N ASN A 45 45.56 4.62 -6.06
CA ASN A 45 46.51 5.46 -5.33
C ASN A 45 46.41 5.27 -3.81
N GLN A 46 45.20 5.17 -3.25
CA GLN A 46 45.02 4.88 -1.82
C GLN A 46 45.58 3.51 -1.44
N LEU A 47 45.38 2.50 -2.30
CA LEU A 47 45.93 1.16 -2.11
C LEU A 47 47.47 1.15 -2.18
N ASP A 48 48.07 1.89 -3.11
CA ASP A 48 49.52 1.98 -3.25
C ASP A 48 50.19 2.73 -2.09
N THR A 49 49.44 3.60 -1.41
CA THR A 49 49.90 4.29 -0.19
C THR A 49 49.73 3.48 1.10
N LEU A 50 49.06 2.32 1.04
CA LEU A 50 48.91 1.45 2.22
C LEU A 50 50.22 0.75 2.55
N ASP A 51 50.80 1.12 3.69
CA ASP A 51 51.97 0.45 4.25
C ASP A 51 51.58 -0.40 5.46
N ILE A 52 51.86 -1.71 5.39
CA ILE A 52 51.59 -2.68 6.45
C ILE A 52 52.42 -2.38 7.70
N ALA A 53 53.56 -1.70 7.55
CA ALA A 53 54.42 -1.30 8.66
C ALA A 53 53.93 -0.01 9.37
N ASN A 54 52.90 0.66 8.85
CA ASN A 54 52.33 1.87 9.45
C ASN A 54 51.52 1.55 10.71
N GLU A 55 51.74 2.30 11.79
CA GLU A 55 50.96 2.19 13.04
C GLU A 55 49.46 2.44 12.82
N ASN A 56 49.10 3.20 11.78
CA ASN A 56 47.71 3.52 11.42
C ASN A 56 47.09 2.60 10.36
N PHE A 57 47.76 1.51 9.96
CA PHE A 57 47.33 0.63 8.86
C PHE A 57 45.86 0.21 8.92
N GLN A 58 45.35 -0.13 10.11
CA GLN A 58 43.94 -0.53 10.27
C GLN A 58 42.95 0.60 10.00
N THR A 59 43.30 1.83 10.38
CA THR A 59 42.49 3.02 10.09
C THR A 59 42.48 3.29 8.60
N ASP A 60 43.65 3.30 7.97
CA ASP A 60 43.80 3.56 6.53
C ASP A 60 43.07 2.49 5.68
N LEU A 61 43.12 1.22 6.11
CA LEU A 61 42.40 0.12 5.46
C LEU A 61 40.88 0.27 5.61
N ASN A 62 40.38 0.70 6.78
CA ASN A 62 38.96 0.97 6.96
C ASN A 62 38.49 2.15 6.09
N GLU A 63 39.28 3.21 5.98
CA GLU A 63 38.98 4.36 5.12
C GLU A 63 38.95 3.99 3.63
N LEU A 64 39.85 3.10 3.18
CA LEU A 64 39.81 2.55 1.82
C LEU A 64 38.53 1.74 1.59
N VAL A 65 38.16 0.86 2.53
CA VAL A 65 36.94 0.05 2.43
C VAL A 65 35.69 0.92 2.46
N GLU A 66 35.66 1.97 3.27
CA GLU A 66 34.56 2.95 3.28
C GLU A 66 34.47 3.72 1.96
N SER A 67 35.61 4.14 1.41
CA SER A 67 35.68 4.80 0.10
C SER A 67 35.17 3.91 -1.02
N LEU A 68 35.55 2.62 -1.01
CA LEU A 68 35.05 1.63 -1.94
C LEU A 68 33.52 1.44 -1.81
N ASN A 69 33.03 1.26 -0.59
CA ASN A 69 31.60 1.12 -0.31
C ASN A 69 30.81 2.34 -0.78
N LYS A 70 31.37 3.54 -0.58
CA LYS A 70 30.76 4.80 -1.01
C LYS A 70 30.64 4.87 -2.53
N VAL A 71 31.68 4.49 -3.29
CA VAL A 71 31.61 4.45 -4.77
C VAL A 71 30.47 3.56 -5.26
N PHE A 72 30.33 2.36 -4.67
CA PHE A 72 29.22 1.46 -5.02
C PHE A 72 27.85 2.02 -4.64
N LEU A 73 27.73 2.61 -3.45
CA LEU A 73 26.47 3.19 -2.97
C LEU A 73 26.06 4.41 -3.80
N ASP A 74 26.97 5.34 -4.05
CA ASP A 74 26.69 6.55 -4.83
C ASP A 74 26.31 6.19 -6.28
N SER A 75 27.05 5.28 -6.91
CA SER A 75 26.73 4.76 -8.25
C SER A 75 25.36 4.07 -8.27
N ALA A 76 25.02 3.31 -7.21
CA ALA A 76 23.73 2.64 -7.12
C ALA A 76 22.57 3.63 -6.89
N ILE A 77 22.78 4.66 -6.07
CA ILE A 77 21.78 5.70 -5.78
C ILE A 77 21.52 6.53 -7.03
N GLU A 78 22.56 6.93 -7.76
CA GLU A 78 22.42 7.72 -8.99
C GLU A 78 21.64 6.95 -10.07
N ASN A 79 21.96 5.65 -10.24
CA ASN A 79 21.39 4.86 -11.32
C ASN A 79 20.02 4.24 -10.98
N PHE A 80 19.85 3.73 -9.76
CA PHE A 80 18.66 3.00 -9.35
C PHE A 80 17.73 3.77 -8.42
N GLY A 81 18.21 4.90 -7.86
CA GLY A 81 17.47 5.74 -6.93
C GLY A 81 17.28 5.12 -5.55
N ASN A 82 16.87 5.95 -4.59
CA ASN A 82 16.46 5.48 -3.27
C ASN A 82 14.99 5.05 -3.27
N LYS A 83 14.73 3.79 -2.92
CA LYS A 83 13.35 3.35 -2.66
C LYS A 83 12.88 4.01 -1.37
N PRO A 84 11.78 4.79 -1.38
CA PRO A 84 11.23 5.32 -0.15
C PRO A 84 10.82 4.15 0.73
N VAL A 85 11.28 4.15 1.99
CA VAL A 85 10.78 3.23 3.00
C VAL A 85 9.27 3.43 3.07
N LYS A 86 8.51 2.40 2.71
CA LYS A 86 7.05 2.44 2.78
C LYS A 86 6.68 2.49 4.26
N ILE A 87 6.47 3.70 4.77
CA ILE A 87 5.82 3.88 6.07
C ILE A 87 4.46 3.23 5.92
N ASN A 88 4.25 2.13 6.67
CA ASN A 88 3.00 1.41 6.68
C ASN A 88 1.98 2.36 7.30
N ARG A 89 1.30 3.15 6.46
CA ARG A 89 0.19 3.99 6.89
C ARG A 89 -0.89 3.02 7.33
N ASN A 90 -0.93 2.71 8.63
CA ASN A 90 -2.02 1.95 9.24
C ASN A 90 -3.32 2.61 8.77
N SER A 91 -4.01 1.90 7.88
CA SER A 91 -5.24 2.37 7.25
C SER A 91 -6.23 2.76 8.35
N LYS A 92 -6.48 4.06 8.51
CA LYS A 92 -7.40 4.64 9.52
C LYS A 92 -8.88 4.28 9.31
N HIS A 93 -9.16 3.30 8.46
CA HIS A 93 -10.50 2.82 8.16
C HIS A 93 -10.58 1.33 8.45
N HIS A 94 -10.44 0.96 9.72
CA HIS A 94 -10.93 -0.32 10.20
C HIS A 94 -12.47 -0.23 10.21
N GLN A 95 -13.08 -0.67 9.12
CA GLN A 95 -14.53 -0.86 9.10
C GLN A 95 -14.84 -1.96 10.14
N PRO A 96 -15.68 -1.70 11.16
CA PRO A 96 -15.91 -2.65 12.26
C PRO A 96 -16.48 -4.00 11.79
N TRP A 97 -17.17 -3.98 10.65
CA TRP A 97 -17.76 -5.16 10.00
C TRP A 97 -16.78 -5.91 9.07
N PHE A 98 -15.61 -5.33 8.77
CA PHE A 98 -14.61 -5.96 7.89
C PHE A 98 -13.66 -6.84 8.69
N ASN A 99 -14.04 -8.11 8.83
CA ASN A 99 -13.32 -9.13 9.59
C ASN A 99 -12.27 -9.89 8.75
N GLU A 100 -11.58 -10.85 9.38
CA GLU A 100 -10.56 -11.67 8.71
C GLU A 100 -11.12 -12.49 7.54
N GLN A 101 -12.36 -12.97 7.65
CA GLN A 101 -13.02 -13.69 6.56
C GLN A 101 -13.21 -12.80 5.32
N CYS A 102 -13.59 -11.54 5.51
CA CYS A 102 -13.66 -10.54 4.45
C CYS A 102 -12.28 -10.32 3.79
N ARG A 103 -11.22 -10.28 4.60
CA ARG A 103 -9.84 -10.13 4.11
C ARG A 103 -9.41 -11.33 3.27
N VAL A 104 -9.62 -12.55 3.75
CA VAL A 104 -9.31 -13.78 3.01
C VAL A 104 -10.03 -13.79 1.67
N LYS A 105 -11.36 -13.57 1.64
CA LYS A 105 -12.11 -13.60 0.39
C LYS A 105 -11.77 -12.46 -0.57
N ARG A 106 -11.39 -11.29 -0.05
CA ARG A 106 -10.85 -10.21 -0.87
C ARG A 106 -9.53 -10.61 -1.53
N ASN A 107 -8.66 -11.30 -0.80
CA ASN A 107 -7.40 -11.79 -1.33
C ASN A 107 -7.63 -12.87 -2.39
N ASP A 108 -8.49 -13.85 -2.14
CA ASP A 108 -8.88 -14.88 -3.11
C ASP A 108 -9.39 -14.25 -4.42
N PHE A 109 -10.31 -13.29 -4.32
CA PHE A 109 -10.83 -12.56 -5.48
C PHE A 109 -9.74 -11.81 -6.24
N ASN A 110 -8.85 -11.10 -5.53
CA ASN A 110 -7.75 -10.37 -6.17
C ASN A 110 -6.76 -11.31 -6.85
N GLN A 111 -6.48 -12.48 -6.29
CA GLN A 111 -5.64 -13.50 -6.91
C GLN A 111 -6.29 -14.04 -8.19
N ALA A 112 -7.57 -14.41 -8.14
CA ALA A 112 -8.31 -14.87 -9.31
C ALA A 112 -8.37 -13.78 -10.41
N LYS A 113 -8.55 -12.51 -10.02
CA LYS A 113 -8.54 -11.37 -10.95
C LYS A 113 -7.18 -11.20 -11.62
N LYS A 114 -6.09 -11.34 -10.86
CA LYS A 114 -4.73 -11.32 -11.41
C LYS A 114 -4.51 -12.49 -12.38
N LYS A 115 -4.91 -13.71 -12.02
CA LYS A 115 -4.83 -14.91 -12.87
C LYS A 115 -5.56 -14.69 -14.20
N HIS A 116 -6.81 -14.20 -14.15
CA HIS A 116 -7.60 -13.93 -15.36
C HIS A 116 -7.02 -12.82 -16.23
N ASN A 117 -6.50 -11.75 -15.62
CA ASN A 117 -5.85 -10.67 -16.37
C ASN A 117 -4.58 -11.12 -17.09
N LEU A 118 -3.86 -12.07 -16.50
CA LEU A 118 -2.64 -12.65 -17.07
C LEU A 118 -2.96 -13.70 -18.14
N PHE A 119 -3.93 -14.58 -17.86
CA PHE A 119 -4.33 -15.68 -18.72
C PHE A 119 -5.84 -15.64 -18.93
N LYS A 120 -6.30 -15.13 -20.07
CA LYS A 120 -7.73 -14.97 -20.39
C LYS A 120 -8.39 -16.28 -20.85
N THR A 121 -8.25 -17.35 -20.08
CA THR A 121 -8.86 -18.66 -20.38
C THR A 121 -10.27 -18.77 -19.79
N GLU A 122 -11.10 -19.67 -20.33
CA GLU A 122 -12.45 -19.91 -19.76
C GLU A 122 -12.39 -20.42 -18.32
N GLU A 123 -11.39 -21.24 -17.98
CA GLU A 123 -11.14 -21.68 -16.60
C GLU A 123 -10.86 -20.48 -15.68
N SER A 124 -9.97 -19.57 -16.07
CA SER A 124 -9.66 -18.37 -15.28
C SER A 124 -10.88 -17.45 -15.08
N ARG A 125 -11.76 -17.39 -16.08
CA ARG A 125 -13.00 -16.63 -16.05
C ARG A 125 -13.99 -17.26 -15.09
N TYR A 126 -14.10 -18.59 -15.11
CA TYR A 126 -14.92 -19.36 -14.18
C TYR A 126 -14.43 -19.19 -12.72
N ASP A 127 -13.14 -19.33 -12.48
CA ASP A 127 -12.50 -19.10 -11.17
C ASP A 127 -12.80 -17.69 -10.64
N LEU A 128 -12.61 -16.67 -11.49
CA LEU A 128 -12.91 -15.28 -11.14
C LEU A 128 -14.40 -15.09 -10.79
N LYS A 129 -15.30 -15.73 -11.51
CA LYS A 129 -16.75 -15.67 -11.24
C LYS A 129 -17.10 -16.30 -9.89
N ILE A 130 -16.52 -17.45 -9.55
CA ILE A 130 -16.71 -18.10 -8.25
C ILE A 130 -16.17 -17.21 -7.13
N ALA A 131 -14.92 -16.77 -7.25
CA ALA A 131 -14.27 -15.95 -6.22
C ALA A 131 -15.01 -14.62 -6.01
N SER A 132 -15.52 -14.01 -7.08
CA SER A 132 -16.34 -12.80 -7.02
C SER A 132 -17.64 -13.01 -6.24
N LYS A 133 -18.36 -14.11 -6.51
CA LYS A 133 -19.57 -14.46 -5.75
C LYS A 133 -19.25 -14.70 -4.27
N ALA A 134 -18.26 -15.52 -3.98
CA ALA A 134 -17.87 -15.84 -2.60
C ALA A 134 -17.47 -14.59 -1.81
N TYR A 135 -16.71 -13.68 -2.43
CA TYR A 135 -16.35 -12.40 -1.83
C TYR A 135 -17.58 -11.54 -1.51
N LYS A 136 -18.50 -11.36 -2.46
CA LYS A 136 -19.73 -10.60 -2.24
C LYS A 136 -20.58 -11.19 -1.11
N THR A 137 -20.75 -12.51 -1.10
CA THR A 137 -21.53 -13.21 -0.05
C THR A 137 -20.96 -12.97 1.33
N VAL A 138 -19.65 -13.11 1.52
CA VAL A 138 -19.02 -12.90 2.84
C VAL A 138 -19.07 -11.44 3.27
N MET A 139 -18.90 -10.50 2.33
CA MET A 139 -19.01 -9.07 2.62
C MET A 139 -20.41 -8.68 3.09
N ASN A 140 -21.45 -9.11 2.36
CA ASN A 140 -22.83 -8.83 2.73
C ASN A 140 -23.18 -9.45 4.08
N LYS A 141 -22.86 -10.73 4.27
CA LYS A 141 -23.10 -11.42 5.54
C LYS A 141 -22.43 -10.73 6.73
N SER A 142 -21.17 -10.34 6.59
CA SER A 142 -20.44 -9.66 7.69
C SER A 142 -21.02 -8.28 8.02
N TYR A 143 -21.52 -7.58 7.00
CA TYR A 143 -22.22 -6.31 7.17
C TYR A 143 -23.59 -6.48 7.85
N GLU A 144 -24.38 -7.45 7.41
CA GLU A 144 -25.68 -7.79 8.00
C GLU A 144 -25.53 -8.22 9.47
N GLU A 145 -24.55 -9.08 9.78
CA GLU A 145 -24.26 -9.49 11.15
C GLU A 145 -23.87 -8.29 12.05
N PHE A 146 -23.11 -7.35 11.50
CA PHE A 146 -22.76 -6.13 12.22
C PHE A 146 -23.98 -5.24 12.47
N GLN A 147 -24.83 -5.04 11.47
CA GLN A 147 -26.07 -4.28 11.62
C GLN A 147 -26.99 -4.92 12.67
N PHE A 148 -27.19 -6.23 12.59
CA PHE A 148 -27.99 -6.98 13.56
C PHE A 148 -27.45 -6.85 14.99
N LYS A 149 -26.13 -6.95 15.17
CA LYS A 149 -25.50 -6.74 16.48
C LYS A 149 -25.69 -5.32 16.99
N ALA A 150 -25.51 -4.31 16.13
CA ALA A 150 -25.70 -2.91 16.49
C ALA A 150 -27.16 -2.63 16.88
N GLU A 151 -28.13 -3.16 16.13
CA GLU A 151 -29.55 -3.02 16.43
C GLU A 151 -29.92 -3.70 17.76
N ASN A 152 -29.44 -4.91 18.01
CA ASN A 152 -29.68 -5.60 19.27
C ASN A 152 -29.03 -4.90 20.45
N GLU A 153 -27.82 -4.36 20.28
CA GLU A 153 -27.18 -3.53 21.31
C GLU A 153 -28.06 -2.32 21.64
N LEU A 154 -28.55 -1.61 20.62
CA LEU A 154 -29.44 -0.46 20.81
C LEU A 154 -30.75 -0.85 21.49
N ARG A 155 -31.41 -1.93 21.06
CA ARG A 155 -32.65 -2.43 21.70
C ARG A 155 -32.42 -2.87 23.14
N SER A 156 -31.32 -3.55 23.42
CA SER A 156 -30.97 -3.98 24.78
C SER A 156 -30.72 -2.79 25.70
N MET A 157 -29.97 -1.79 25.20
CA MET A 157 -29.74 -0.53 25.91
C MET A 157 -31.06 0.21 26.17
N ASP A 158 -31.97 0.28 25.19
CA ASP A 158 -33.29 0.91 25.37
C ASP A 158 -34.13 0.23 26.45
N GLN A 159 -34.13 -1.11 26.48
CA GLN A 159 -34.94 -1.88 27.42
C GLN A 159 -34.39 -1.87 28.85
N HIS A 160 -33.06 -1.89 29.03
CA HIS A 160 -32.43 -2.14 30.34
C HIS A 160 -31.70 -0.91 30.91
N ASP A 161 -31.24 0.01 30.05
CA ASP A 161 -30.54 1.23 30.47
C ASP A 161 -30.79 2.39 29.47
N PRO A 162 -32.01 2.95 29.47
CA PRO A 162 -32.36 4.06 28.58
C PRO A 162 -31.41 5.25 28.74
N ARG A 163 -30.87 5.47 29.94
CA ARG A 163 -29.96 6.59 30.23
C ARG A 163 -28.66 6.46 29.45
N LYS A 164 -28.11 5.25 29.37
CA LYS A 164 -26.90 4.95 28.58
C LYS A 164 -27.17 5.05 27.08
N LEU A 165 -28.37 4.68 26.62
CA LEU A 165 -28.79 4.92 25.23
C LEU A 165 -28.81 6.41 24.90
N TRP A 166 -29.46 7.23 25.74
CA TRP A 166 -29.51 8.67 25.56
C TRP A 166 -28.13 9.33 25.67
N ASN A 167 -27.21 8.81 26.49
CA ASN A 167 -25.82 9.27 26.49
C ASN A 167 -25.07 8.95 25.18
N LYS A 168 -25.43 7.87 24.48
CA LYS A 168 -24.85 7.47 23.19
C LYS A 168 -25.31 8.39 22.05
N PHE A 169 -26.53 8.95 22.14
CA PHE A 169 -27.12 9.84 21.13
C PHE A 169 -27.10 11.33 21.49
N GLY A 170 -27.06 11.66 22.78
CA GLY A 170 -27.19 13.00 23.30
C GLY A 170 -25.83 13.65 23.52
N LYS A 171 -25.49 14.65 22.70
CA LYS A 171 -24.48 15.64 23.10
C LYS A 171 -25.15 16.61 24.08
N LYS A 172 -24.59 16.76 25.28
CA LYS A 172 -24.94 17.89 26.15
C LYS A 172 -24.49 19.17 25.45
N THR A 173 -25.42 20.08 25.18
CA THR A 173 -25.05 21.48 24.90
C THR A 173 -24.58 22.16 26.19
N GLU A 174 -23.81 23.24 26.07
CA GLU A 174 -23.23 24.00 27.20
C GLU A 174 -24.28 24.52 28.21
N GLU A 175 -25.56 24.55 27.81
CA GLU A 175 -26.71 24.95 28.63
C GLU A 175 -27.42 23.78 29.37
N GLY A 176 -26.88 22.56 29.29
CA GLY A 176 -27.42 21.40 30.02
C GLY A 176 -28.71 20.79 29.46
N ARG A 177 -29.16 21.17 28.26
CA ARG A 177 -30.32 20.57 27.58
C ARG A 177 -29.91 19.45 26.62
N TRP A 178 -30.73 18.40 26.54
CA TRP A 178 -30.56 17.31 25.58
C TRP A 178 -31.09 17.75 24.20
N LYS A 179 -30.23 17.77 23.18
CA LYS A 179 -30.63 18.03 21.79
C LYS A 179 -30.57 16.72 21.00
N VAL A 180 -31.71 16.27 20.48
CA VAL A 180 -31.80 15.09 19.62
C VAL A 180 -31.55 15.52 18.18
N GLU A 181 -30.39 15.20 17.61
CA GLU A 181 -30.16 15.36 16.17
C GLU A 181 -30.74 14.15 15.42
N GLY A 182 -32.02 14.23 15.10
CA GLY A 182 -32.69 13.31 14.20
C GLY A 182 -33.42 14.09 13.11
N ARG A 183 -32.88 14.07 11.88
CA ARG A 183 -33.59 14.55 10.70
C ARG A 183 -34.70 13.53 10.39
N VAL A 184 -35.86 13.68 11.04
CA VAL A 184 -37.08 12.96 10.64
C VAL A 184 -37.48 13.53 9.29
N LYS A 185 -37.23 12.80 8.20
CA LYS A 185 -37.97 13.04 6.96
C LYS A 185 -39.38 12.54 7.23
N SER A 186 -40.27 13.49 7.52
CA SER A 186 -41.70 13.31 7.44
C SER A 186 -42.04 12.75 6.06
N ILE A 187 -42.55 11.51 6.02
CA ILE A 187 -43.38 11.05 4.91
C ILE A 187 -44.73 11.71 5.18
N SER A 188 -45.08 12.68 4.34
CA SER A 188 -46.43 13.25 4.29
C SER A 188 -47.23 12.42 3.30
N ASP A 189 -48.37 11.92 3.81
CA ASP A 189 -49.58 11.36 3.21
C ASP A 189 -49.49 10.46 1.97
#